data_AF-A0A099ZTL1-F1
#
_entry.id   AF-A0A099ZTL1-F1
#
_cell.length_a   1.000
_cell.length_b   1.000
_cell.length_c   1.000
_cell.angle_alpha   90.00
_cell.angle_beta   90.00
_cell.angle_gamma   90.00
#
_symmetry.space_group_name_H-M   'P 1'
#
loop_
_entity.id
_entity.type
_entity.pdbx_description
1 polymer ?
#
loop_
_entity_poly.entity_id
_entity_poly.type
_entity_poly.pdbx_seq_one_letter_code
_entity_poly.pdbx_strand_id
1 'polypeptide(L)' 'VPPTTPICEVPSSAMTGTVVELSCKENEGSPPSSYQWYKNGVALLEKTGTGGARGANVTYTMNKKSGTLV' A
#
# COMPACT_ATOMS: atom_id res chain seq x y z
N VAL A 1 2.30 -13.19 -19.02
CA VAL A 1 3.78 -13.19 -18.84
C VAL A 1 4.07 -13.38 -17.36
N PRO A 2 5.18 -14.04 -16.98
CA PRO A 2 5.54 -14.16 -15.57
C PRO A 2 5.74 -12.77 -14.97
N PRO A 3 5.32 -12.53 -13.72
CA PRO A 3 5.55 -11.27 -13.06
C PRO A 3 7.06 -11.02 -12.86
N THR A 4 7.51 -9.78 -13.09
CA THR A 4 8.87 -9.34 -12.79
C THR A 4 9.01 -8.90 -11.34
N THR A 5 10.25 -8.70 -10.89
CA THR A 5 10.52 -8.20 -9.54
C THR A 5 9.85 -6.82 -9.37
N PRO A 6 8.99 -6.62 -8.37
CA PRO A 6 8.35 -5.32 -8.14
C PRO A 6 9.39 -4.28 -7.72
N ILE A 7 9.17 -3.04 -8.12
CA ILE A 7 9.96 -1.89 -7.71
C ILE A 7 9.23 -1.22 -6.55
N CYS A 8 9.82 -1.24 -5.36
CA CYS A 8 9.30 -0.52 -4.20
C CYS A 8 10.11 0.76 -3.95
N GLU A 9 9.41 1.90 -3.91
CA GLU A 9 9.94 3.19 -3.48
C GLU A 9 9.37 3.50 -2.11
N VAL A 10 10.23 3.39 -1.09
CA VAL A 10 9.87 3.68 0.30
C VAL A 10 10.89 4.68 0.84
N PRO A 11 10.46 5.82 1.40
CA PRO A 11 11.38 6.76 2.02
C PRO A 11 12.03 6.12 3.26
N SER A 12 13.34 6.30 3.41
CA SER A 12 14.11 5.75 4.54
C SER A 12 13.75 6.41 5.87
N SER A 13 13.21 7.62 5.84
CA SER A 13 12.72 8.34 7.00
C SER A 13 11.55 9.26 6.63
N ALA A 14 10.71 9.55 7.60
CA ALA A 14 9.59 10.47 7.48
C ALA A 14 9.57 11.38 8.70
N MET A 15 9.23 12.66 8.49
CA MET A 15 9.08 13.59 9.60
C MET A 15 7.73 13.35 10.28
N THR A 16 7.70 13.37 11.61
CA THR A 16 6.44 13.17 12.35
C THR A 16 5.43 14.24 11.96
N GLY A 17 4.19 13.82 11.65
CA GLY A 17 3.12 14.72 11.20
C GLY A 17 3.13 15.04 9.71
N THR A 18 4.09 14.53 8.93
CA THR A 18 4.08 14.63 7.47
C THR A 18 3.41 13.42 6.84
N VAL A 19 2.81 13.65 5.68
CA VAL A 19 2.25 12.59 4.83
C VAL A 19 3.37 12.11 3.90
N VAL A 20 3.54 10.81 3.81
CA VAL A 20 4.53 10.19 2.92
C VAL A 20 3.85 9.17 2.03
N GLU A 21 4.27 9.13 0.77
CA GLU A 21 3.81 8.12 -0.17
C GLU A 21 4.83 6.98 -0.22
N LEU A 22 4.33 5.75 -0.09
CA LEU A 22 5.06 4.55 -0.36
C LEU A 22 4.47 3.93 -1.62
N SER A 23 5.31 3.54 -2.56
CA SER A 23 4.87 2.86 -3.78
C SER A 23 5.57 1.52 -3.88
N CYS A 24 4.82 0.48 -4.25
CA CYS A 24 5.45 -0.76 -4.71
C CYS A 24 4.63 -1.32 -5.84
N LYS A 25 5.21 -1.31 -7.05
CA LYS A 25 4.50 -1.70 -8.26
C LYS A 25 5.36 -2.54 -9.18
N GLU A 26 4.67 -3.34 -9.95
CA GLU A 26 5.16 -4.22 -10.98
C GLU A 26 4.34 -3.94 -12.23
N ASN A 27 5.00 -3.53 -13.32
CA ASN A 27 4.32 -3.05 -14.52
C ASN A 27 4.12 -4.14 -15.59
N GLU A 28 4.73 -5.31 -15.42
CA GLU A 28 4.77 -6.33 -16.47
C GLU A 28 3.85 -7.53 -16.20
N GLY A 29 3.33 -7.68 -14.99
CA GLY A 29 2.37 -8.72 -14.63
C GLY A 29 1.10 -8.68 -15.48
N SER A 30 0.74 -9.82 -16.08
CA SER A 30 -0.51 -9.99 -16.83
C SER A 30 -1.12 -11.36 -16.49
N PRO A 31 -2.25 -11.42 -15.77
CA PRO A 31 -3.15 -10.32 -15.36
C PRO A 31 -2.51 -9.35 -14.34
N PRO A 32 -3.01 -8.11 -14.21
CA PRO A 32 -2.42 -7.10 -13.33
C PRO A 32 -2.32 -7.59 -11.88
N SER A 33 -1.16 -7.37 -11.28
CA SER A 33 -0.85 -7.76 -9.89
C SER A 33 -1.71 -6.98 -8.88
N SER A 34 -2.11 -7.63 -7.80
CA SER A 34 -2.78 -7.00 -6.65
C SER A 34 -1.78 -6.74 -5.53
N TYR A 35 -1.84 -5.57 -4.91
CA TYR A 35 -0.92 -5.18 -3.85
C TYR A 35 -1.55 -5.26 -2.46
N GLN A 36 -0.75 -5.56 -1.45
CA GLN A 36 -1.18 -5.62 -0.05
C GLN A 36 -0.06 -5.10 0.84
N TRP A 37 -0.30 -3.98 1.52
CA TRP A 37 0.67 -3.42 2.46
C TRP A 37 0.53 -4.04 3.84
N TYR A 38 1.66 -4.14 4.54
CA TYR A 38 1.75 -4.63 5.90
C TYR A 38 2.52 -3.60 6.75
N LYS A 39 2.04 -3.35 7.96
CA LYS A 39 2.75 -2.55 8.97
C LYS A 39 3.00 -3.43 10.18
N ASN A 40 4.26 -3.60 10.56
CA ASN A 40 4.65 -4.44 11.70
C ASN A 40 4.08 -5.87 11.63
N GLY A 41 4.03 -6.45 10.42
CA GLY A 41 3.46 -7.79 10.17
C GLY A 41 1.92 -7.83 10.09
N VAL A 42 1.22 -6.73 10.31
CA VAL A 42 -0.25 -6.66 10.22
C VAL A 42 -0.67 -6.13 8.86
N ALA A 43 -1.54 -6.87 8.16
CA ALA A 43 -2.11 -6.46 6.89
C ALA A 43 -2.92 -5.16 7.07
N LEU A 44 -2.56 -4.14 6.32
CA LEU A 44 -3.29 -2.88 6.29
C LEU A 44 -4.56 -3.06 5.44
N LEU A 45 -5.70 -2.59 5.92
CA LEU A 45 -6.97 -2.71 5.20
C LEU A 45 -7.23 -1.41 4.43
N GLU A 46 -7.87 -1.51 3.26
CA GLU A 46 -8.31 -0.29 2.58
C GLU A 46 -9.35 0.43 3.44
N LYS A 47 -9.28 1.76 3.45
CA LYS A 47 -10.30 2.62 4.04
C LYS A 47 -11.53 2.62 3.13
N THR A 48 -12.21 1.48 3.01
CA THR A 48 -13.54 1.44 2.39
C THR A 48 -14.47 2.15 3.34
N GLY A 49 -15.00 3.31 2.92
CA GLY A 49 -15.79 4.26 3.73
C GLY A 49 -17.06 3.72 4.41
N THR A 50 -17.29 2.41 4.40
CA THR A 50 -18.39 1.74 5.07
C THR A 50 -17.95 0.33 5.48
N GLY A 51 -17.59 0.16 6.76
CA GLY A 51 -17.73 -1.14 7.44
C GLY A 51 -16.53 -2.09 7.55
N GLY A 52 -15.33 -1.76 7.06
CA GLY A 52 -14.18 -2.69 7.08
C GLY A 52 -13.17 -2.52 8.21
N ALA A 53 -13.01 -1.31 8.74
CA ALA A 53 -12.05 -1.04 9.82
C ALA A 53 -12.81 -0.97 11.15
N ARG A 54 -12.87 -2.08 11.88
CA ARG A 54 -13.23 -2.07 13.30
C ARG A 54 -12.20 -1.22 14.05
N GLY A 55 -12.49 0.07 14.23
CA GLY A 55 -11.97 0.90 15.31
C GLY A 55 -10.51 1.34 15.26
N ALA A 56 -9.83 1.33 14.10
CA ALA A 56 -8.48 1.87 14.01
C ALA A 56 -8.51 3.30 13.46
N ASN A 57 -7.89 4.26 14.17
CA ASN A 57 -7.53 5.58 13.66
C ASN A 57 -6.53 5.43 12.51
N VAL A 58 -7.03 5.03 11.34
CA VAL A 58 -6.24 4.78 10.14
C VAL A 58 -5.98 6.11 9.47
N THR A 59 -4.74 6.58 9.57
CA THR A 59 -4.23 7.79 8.94
C THR A 59 -3.70 7.55 7.52
N TYR A 60 -3.85 6.34 6.98
CA TYR A 60 -3.35 5.96 5.66
C TYR A 60 -4.47 5.64 4.68
N THR A 61 -4.18 5.77 3.40
CA THR A 61 -4.99 5.42 2.23
C THR A 61 -4.17 4.47 1.38
N MET A 62 -4.71 3.28 1.15
CA MET A 62 -4.07 2.28 0.30
C MET A 62 -4.79 2.20 -1.03
N ASN A 63 -4.03 2.02 -2.11
CA ASN A 63 -4.55 1.66 -3.42
C ASN A 63 -3.95 0.33 -3.87
N LYS A 64 -4.76 -0.74 -3.79
CA LYS A 64 -4.36 -2.10 -4.18
C LYS A 64 -4.13 -2.31 -5.68
N LYS A 65 -4.48 -1.35 -6.53
CA LYS A 65 -4.28 -1.41 -7.99
C LYS A 65 -2.97 -0.77 -8.41
N SER A 66 -2.64 0.39 -7.85
CA SER A 66 -1.38 1.11 -8.13
C SER A 66 -0.24 0.69 -7.22
N GLY A 67 -0.55 0.02 -6.10
CA GLY A 67 0.45 -0.37 -5.11
C GLY A 67 0.95 0.79 -4.25
N THR A 68 0.17 1.88 -4.15
CA THR A 68 0.53 3.05 -3.33
C THR A 68 -0.14 3.04 -1.96
N LEU A 69 0.56 3.58 -0.97
CA LEU A 69 0.11 3.79 0.40
C LEU A 69 0.50 5.21 0.84
N VAL A 70 -0.47 6.01 1.28
CA VAL A 70 -0.30 7.42 1.69
C VAL A 70 -0.90 7.65 3.05
#